data_AF-A0A1F6ZBZ5-F1
#
_entry.id   AF-A0A1F6ZBZ5-F1
#
_cell.length_a   1.000
_cell.length_b   1.000
_cell.length_c   1.000
_cell.angle_alpha   90.00
_cell.angle_beta   90.00
_cell.angle_gamma   90.00
#
_symmetry.space_group_name_H-M   'P 1'
#
loop_
_entity.id
_entity.type
_entity.pdbx_description
1 polymer ?
#
loop_
_entity_poly.entity_id
_entity_poly.type
_entity_poly.pdbx_seq_one_letter_code
_entity_poly.pdbx_strand_id
1 'polypeptide(L)'
;MERVEKEHKEEIMKRIREAGDPENYETVWERGIPKSKKKSKIKEGGLSRAQGARFELKVRKDLEEKGRIVDKWTNNVEFEKDADGQIIFSTGKLIISRKYNPYNKIFVLGAGFPDFITLKHVHDELYSVIGIEVKMNGILSKEEKEKCRWYLQKGIFPNIWIAKKGDKRGEIEYTDFSKKYHNKE
;
A
#
# COMPACT_ATOMS: atom_id res chain seq x y z
N MET A 1 -5.08 2.80 -45.71
CA MET A 1 -5.43 1.85 -44.63
C MET A 1 -4.14 1.44 -43.95
N GLU A 2 -3.86 1.97 -42.77
CA GLU A 2 -2.73 1.51 -41.96
C GLU A 2 -2.91 0.02 -41.66
N ARG A 3 -1.89 -0.78 -41.94
CA ARG A 3 -1.88 -2.21 -41.63
C ARG A 3 -1.75 -2.33 -40.11
N VAL A 4 -2.81 -2.78 -39.46
CA VAL A 4 -2.74 -3.18 -38.05
C VAL A 4 -1.70 -4.29 -37.93
N GLU A 5 -0.65 -4.04 -37.14
CA GLU A 5 0.40 -5.02 -36.88
C GLU A 5 -0.19 -6.32 -36.32
N LYS A 6 0.41 -7.45 -36.66
CA LYS A 6 -0.12 -8.79 -36.31
C LYS A 6 -0.35 -8.95 -34.81
N GLU A 7 0.55 -8.40 -33.98
CA GLU A 7 0.46 -8.41 -32.52
C GLU A 7 -0.78 -7.65 -32.01
N HIS A 8 -1.07 -6.48 -32.58
CA HIS A 8 -2.29 -5.73 -32.26
C HIS A 8 -3.56 -6.50 -32.61
N LYS A 9 -3.56 -7.23 -33.74
CA LYS A 9 -4.71 -8.06 -34.13
C LYS A 9 -4.91 -9.24 -33.16
N GLU A 10 -3.83 -9.88 -32.71
CA GLU A 10 -3.89 -10.97 -31.74
C GLU A 10 -4.42 -10.50 -30.38
N GLU A 11 -3.96 -9.33 -29.91
CA GLU A 11 -4.46 -8.74 -28.66
C GLU A 11 -5.94 -8.36 -28.74
N ILE A 12 -6.37 -7.76 -29.86
CA ILE A 12 -7.79 -7.45 -30.11
C ILE A 12 -8.64 -8.72 -30.10
N MET A 13 -8.22 -9.76 -30.82
CA MET A 13 -8.94 -11.04 -30.85
C MET A 13 -9.01 -11.70 -29.48
N LYS A 14 -7.95 -11.59 -28.68
CA LYS A 14 -7.94 -12.07 -27.29
C LYS A 14 -8.98 -11.32 -26.45
N ARG A 15 -9.02 -9.98 -26.51
CA ARG A 15 -10.00 -9.18 -25.75
C ARG A 15 -11.43 -9.49 -26.15
N ILE A 16 -11.70 -9.71 -27.44
CA ILE A 16 -13.02 -10.12 -27.94
C ILE A 16 -13.42 -11.49 -27.36
N ARG A 17 -12.52 -12.48 -27.37
CA ARG A 17 -12.79 -13.79 -26.78
C ARG A 17 -13.05 -13.70 -25.28
N GLU A 18 -12.23 -12.96 -24.55
CA GLU A 18 -12.40 -12.76 -23.11
C GLU A 18 -13.70 -12.02 -22.78
N ALA A 19 -14.10 -11.03 -23.59
CA ALA A 19 -15.37 -10.33 -23.40
C ALA A 19 -16.59 -11.21 -23.76
N GLY A 20 -16.42 -12.16 -24.68
CA GLY A 20 -17.44 -13.13 -25.09
C GLY A 20 -17.58 -14.35 -24.18
N ASP A 21 -16.75 -14.47 -23.13
CA ASP A 21 -16.81 -15.55 -22.13
C ASP A 21 -17.27 -14.98 -20.77
N PRO A 22 -18.60 -14.80 -20.58
CA PRO A 22 -19.15 -14.27 -19.36
C PRO A 22 -19.06 -15.25 -18.19
N GLU A 23 -18.69 -16.51 -18.39
CA GLU A 23 -18.52 -17.47 -17.30
C GLU A 23 -17.21 -17.19 -16.55
N ASN A 24 -16.11 -16.97 -17.29
CA ASN A 24 -14.78 -16.83 -16.72
C ASN A 24 -14.31 -15.39 -16.53
N TYR A 25 -14.87 -14.43 -17.29
CA TYR A 25 -14.41 -13.05 -17.30
C TYR A 25 -15.52 -12.06 -16.93
N GLU A 26 -15.10 -10.91 -16.41
CA GLU A 26 -15.95 -9.78 -16.09
C GLU A 26 -15.30 -8.51 -16.65
N THR A 27 -16.10 -7.67 -17.31
CA THR A 27 -15.62 -6.40 -17.86
C THR A 27 -15.63 -5.33 -16.78
N VAL A 28 -14.44 -4.81 -16.44
CA VAL A 28 -14.27 -3.72 -15.49
C VAL A 28 -13.79 -2.48 -16.23
N TRP A 29 -14.43 -1.34 -15.97
CA TRP A 29 -14.07 -0.06 -16.57
C TRP A 29 -13.00 0.63 -15.72
N GLU A 30 -11.78 0.77 -16.25
CA GLU A 30 -10.69 1.49 -15.61
C GLU A 30 -10.34 2.73 -16.42
N ARG A 31 -10.56 3.93 -15.84
CA ARG A 31 -10.32 5.23 -16.51
C ARG A 31 -11.03 5.33 -17.89
N GLY A 32 -12.24 4.77 -18.00
CA GLY A 32 -13.02 4.75 -19.23
C GLY A 32 -12.62 3.65 -20.23
N ILE A 33 -11.61 2.84 -19.94
CA ILE A 33 -11.17 1.74 -20.80
C ILE A 33 -11.73 0.43 -20.26
N PRO A 34 -12.49 -0.35 -21.06
CA PRO A 34 -12.99 -1.65 -20.63
C PRO A 34 -11.84 -2.66 -20.61
N LYS A 35 -11.68 -3.35 -19.48
CA LYS A 35 -10.71 -4.43 -19.31
C LYS A 35 -11.41 -5.69 -18.85
N SER A 36 -11.21 -6.78 -19.59
CA SER A 36 -11.66 -8.12 -19.19
C SER A 36 -10.75 -8.64 -18.08
N LYS A 37 -11.32 -8.92 -16.92
CA LYS A 37 -10.60 -9.54 -15.79
C LYS A 37 -11.19 -10.91 -15.50
N LYS A 38 -10.32 -11.90 -15.25
CA LYS A 38 -10.75 -13.22 -14.80
C LYS A 38 -11.49 -13.09 -13.46
N LYS A 39 -12.69 -13.65 -13.36
CA LYS A 39 -13.49 -13.64 -12.12
C LYS A 39 -12.75 -14.26 -10.94
N SER A 40 -11.96 -15.30 -11.17
CA SER A 40 -11.09 -15.91 -10.15
C SER A 40 -10.13 -14.89 -9.55
N LYS A 41 -9.48 -14.07 -10.38
CA LYS A 41 -8.56 -13.00 -9.92
C LYS A 41 -9.27 -11.89 -9.18
N ILE A 42 -10.50 -11.54 -9.57
CA ILE A 42 -11.32 -10.57 -8.82
C ILE A 42 -11.63 -11.11 -7.42
N LYS A 43 -12.06 -12.37 -7.33
CA LYS A 43 -12.34 -13.05 -6.05
C LYS A 43 -11.08 -13.14 -5.19
N GLU A 44 -9.95 -13.58 -5.75
CA GLU A 44 -8.65 -13.61 -5.07
C GLU A 44 -8.25 -12.23 -4.54
N GLY A 45 -8.42 -11.17 -5.34
CA GLY A 45 -8.13 -9.80 -4.92
C GLY A 45 -9.06 -9.30 -3.81
N GLY A 46 -10.34 -9.69 -3.82
CA GLY A 46 -11.27 -9.43 -2.71
C GLY A 46 -10.84 -10.13 -1.41
N LEU A 47 -10.51 -11.41 -1.50
CA LEU A 47 -10.02 -12.21 -0.37
C LEU A 47 -8.71 -11.65 0.19
N SER A 48 -7.76 -11.30 -0.67
CA SER A 48 -6.47 -10.73 -0.29
C SER A 48 -6.64 -9.40 0.46
N ARG A 49 -7.49 -8.49 -0.05
CA ARG A 49 -7.80 -7.23 0.65
C ARG A 49 -8.45 -7.46 2.01
N ALA A 50 -9.42 -8.38 2.08
CA ALA A 50 -10.07 -8.71 3.35
C ALA A 50 -9.10 -9.34 4.36
N GLN A 51 -8.18 -10.19 3.90
CA GLN A 51 -7.11 -10.75 4.74
C GLN A 51 -6.13 -9.67 5.21
N GLY A 52 -5.76 -8.73 4.33
CA GLY A 52 -4.92 -7.58 4.67
C GLY A 52 -5.54 -6.72 5.76
N ALA A 53 -6.80 -6.32 5.59
CA ALA A 53 -7.54 -5.54 6.59
C ALA A 53 -7.64 -6.27 7.94
N ARG A 54 -7.92 -7.59 7.94
CA ARG A 54 -7.92 -8.39 9.17
C ARG A 54 -6.55 -8.45 9.84
N PHE A 55 -5.48 -8.55 9.05
CA PHE A 55 -4.12 -8.59 9.56
C PHE A 55 -3.70 -7.23 10.14
N GLU A 56 -4.04 -6.12 9.48
CA GLU A 56 -3.84 -4.76 9.98
C GLU A 56 -4.53 -4.54 11.34
N LEU A 57 -5.81 -4.94 11.47
CA LEU A 57 -6.53 -4.88 12.75
C LEU A 57 -5.85 -5.71 13.84
N LYS A 58 -5.26 -6.85 13.47
CA LYS A 58 -4.54 -7.70 14.41
C LYS A 58 -3.23 -7.06 14.88
N VAL A 59 -2.48 -6.45 13.97
CA VAL A 59 -1.26 -5.70 14.30
C VAL A 59 -1.58 -4.56 15.28
N ARG A 60 -2.65 -3.81 15.03
CA ARG A 60 -3.13 -2.78 15.97
C ARG A 60 -3.35 -3.37 17.37
N LYS A 61 -4.15 -4.44 17.49
CA LYS A 61 -4.45 -5.08 18.78
C LYS A 61 -3.18 -5.56 19.50
N ASP A 62 -2.27 -6.21 18.78
CA ASP A 62 -1.01 -6.68 19.35
C ASP A 62 -0.12 -5.53 19.87
N LEU A 63 -0.08 -4.39 19.17
CA LEU A 63 0.65 -3.20 19.63
C LEU A 63 -0.02 -2.54 20.84
N GLU A 64 -1.35 -2.47 20.85
CA GLU A 64 -2.15 -1.97 21.98
C GLU A 64 -1.95 -2.85 23.23
N GLU A 65 -1.99 -4.18 23.09
CA GLU A 65 -1.69 -5.15 24.15
C GLU A 65 -0.26 -5.03 24.68
N LYS A 66 0.70 -4.59 23.85
CA LYS A 66 2.09 -4.27 24.25
C LYS A 66 2.25 -2.89 24.91
N GLY A 67 1.12 -2.23 25.20
CA GLY A 67 1.05 -0.93 25.89
C GLY A 67 1.43 0.24 24.99
N ARG A 68 1.22 0.14 23.67
CA ARG A 68 1.38 1.28 22.75
C ARG A 68 0.03 1.88 22.42
N ILE A 69 -0.04 3.20 22.36
CA ILE A 69 -1.16 3.91 21.74
C ILE A 69 -0.96 3.83 20.23
N VAL A 70 -2.01 3.49 19.48
CA VAL A 70 -1.95 3.27 18.02
C VAL A 70 -2.98 4.15 17.33
N ASP A 71 -2.56 4.92 16.33
CA ASP A 71 -3.46 5.69 15.47
C ASP A 71 -3.16 5.47 13.98
N LYS A 72 -4.17 5.65 13.12
CA LYS A 72 -3.97 5.62 11.67
C LYS A 72 -3.23 6.89 11.27
N TRP A 73 -2.12 6.73 10.57
CA TRP A 73 -1.44 7.87 10.00
C TRP A 73 -2.17 8.36 8.75
N THR A 74 -2.47 9.65 8.68
CA THR A 74 -3.33 10.26 7.65
C THR A 74 -2.54 11.03 6.59
N ASN A 75 -1.25 11.28 6.83
CA ASN A 75 -0.37 11.93 5.86
C ASN A 75 0.27 10.91 4.92
N ASN A 76 0.48 11.29 3.67
CA ASN A 76 1.20 10.49 2.68
C ASN A 76 2.37 11.30 2.13
N VAL A 77 3.33 10.60 1.56
CA VAL A 77 4.44 11.22 0.82
C VAL A 77 4.11 11.13 -0.66
N GLU A 78 4.09 12.27 -1.33
CA GLU A 78 3.96 12.37 -2.77
C GLU A 78 5.30 12.78 -3.36
N PHE A 79 5.71 12.08 -4.41
CA PHE A 79 6.90 12.39 -5.20
C PHE A 79 6.48 13.00 -6.52
N GLU A 80 7.23 13.99 -6.99
CA GLU A 80 7.02 14.56 -8.31
C GLU A 80 7.34 13.55 -9.42
N LYS A 81 6.80 13.82 -10.61
CA LYS A 81 7.08 13.04 -11.81
C LYS A 81 7.76 13.91 -12.84
N ASP A 82 8.70 13.34 -13.57
CA ASP A 82 9.30 13.99 -14.73
C ASP A 82 8.30 14.06 -15.91
N ALA A 83 8.74 14.68 -17.01
CA ALA A 83 7.95 14.81 -18.22
C ALA A 83 7.54 13.46 -18.84
N ASP A 84 8.30 12.40 -18.59
CA ASP A 84 8.05 11.04 -19.06
C ASP A 84 7.18 10.23 -18.07
N GLY A 85 6.78 10.84 -16.96
CA GLY A 85 5.95 10.24 -15.91
C GLY A 85 6.69 9.35 -14.93
N GLN A 86 8.03 9.34 -14.94
CA GLN A 86 8.85 8.62 -13.97
C GLN A 86 8.93 9.38 -12.66
N ILE A 87 8.96 8.63 -11.55
CA ILE A 87 8.94 9.20 -10.20
C ILE A 87 10.33 9.72 -9.81
N ILE A 88 10.41 10.99 -9.40
CA ILE A 88 11.62 11.64 -8.91
C ILE A 88 11.65 11.56 -7.37
N PHE A 89 12.27 10.51 -6.82
CA PHE A 89 12.22 10.23 -5.37
C PHE A 89 12.89 11.29 -4.47
N SER A 90 13.66 12.23 -5.01
CA SER A 90 14.29 13.32 -4.25
C SER A 90 13.33 14.45 -3.86
N THR A 91 12.12 14.51 -4.43
CA THR A 91 11.19 15.66 -4.34
C THR A 91 10.07 15.48 -3.31
N GLY A 92 10.15 14.46 -2.45
CA GLY A 92 9.03 14.06 -1.59
C GLY A 92 8.45 15.21 -0.75
N LYS A 93 7.11 15.29 -0.70
CA LYS A 93 6.34 16.25 0.12
C LYS A 93 5.22 15.54 0.89
N LEU A 94 4.87 16.06 2.07
CA LEU A 94 3.70 15.58 2.80
C LEU A 94 2.42 16.16 2.21
N ILE A 95 1.47 15.27 1.98
CA ILE A 95 0.10 15.60 1.61
C ILE A 95 -0.88 14.89 2.54
N ILE A 96 -2.02 15.52 2.81
CA ILE A 96 -3.11 14.84 3.53
C ILE A 96 -3.75 13.83 2.58
N SER A 97 -3.81 12.57 2.99
CA SER A 97 -4.54 11.55 2.22
C SER A 97 -6.03 11.86 2.27
N ARG A 98 -6.65 12.09 1.10
CA ARG A 98 -8.09 12.33 0.97
C ARG A 98 -8.68 11.40 -0.07
N LYS A 99 -9.85 10.86 0.21
CA LYS A 99 -10.62 10.03 -0.71
C LYS A 99 -12.00 10.63 -0.91
N TYR A 100 -12.36 10.87 -2.17
CA TYR A 100 -13.71 11.30 -2.51
C TYR A 100 -14.67 10.12 -2.36
N ASN A 101 -15.74 10.30 -1.57
CA ASN A 101 -16.85 9.38 -1.49
C ASN A 101 -17.95 9.86 -2.46
N PRO A 102 -18.16 9.17 -3.60
CA PRO A 102 -19.12 9.62 -4.61
C PRO A 102 -20.57 9.50 -4.18
N TYR A 103 -20.89 8.57 -3.26
CA TYR A 103 -22.25 8.36 -2.77
C TYR A 103 -22.71 9.52 -1.90
N ASN A 104 -21.86 9.92 -0.95
CA ASN A 104 -22.14 11.04 -0.04
C ASN A 104 -21.65 12.39 -0.57
N LYS A 105 -20.94 12.42 -1.72
CA LYS A 105 -20.34 13.61 -2.33
C LYS A 105 -19.42 14.42 -1.37
N ILE A 106 -18.71 13.73 -0.49
CA ILE A 106 -17.79 14.34 0.48
C ILE A 106 -16.37 13.81 0.34
N PHE A 107 -15.38 14.65 0.69
CA PHE A 107 -14.00 14.20 0.87
C PHE A 107 -13.84 13.66 2.29
N VAL A 108 -13.40 12.40 2.37
CA VAL A 108 -13.10 11.72 3.64
C VAL A 108 -11.58 11.61 3.77
N LEU A 109 -11.06 11.65 5.00
CA LEU A 109 -9.65 11.34 5.24
C LEU A 109 -9.37 9.91 4.77
N GLY A 110 -8.33 9.77 3.96
CA GLY A 110 -7.81 8.49 3.49
C GLY A 110 -6.77 7.93 4.46
N ALA A 111 -6.35 6.69 4.22
CA ALA A 111 -5.18 6.13 4.87
C ALA A 111 -3.92 6.76 4.26
N GLY A 112 -3.00 7.22 5.11
CA GLY A 112 -1.69 7.71 4.74
C GLY A 112 -0.67 6.59 4.56
N PHE A 113 0.60 6.96 4.61
CA PHE A 113 1.74 6.04 4.71
C PHE A 113 2.71 6.58 5.76
N PRO A 114 3.18 5.79 6.75
CA PRO A 114 2.90 4.36 6.96
C PRO A 114 1.45 4.08 7.41
N ASP A 115 1.05 2.81 7.58
CA ASP A 115 -0.31 2.45 8.01
C ASP A 115 -0.71 3.01 9.39
N PHE A 116 0.21 2.99 10.35
CA PHE A 116 0.00 3.50 11.70
C PHE A 116 1.15 4.37 12.20
N ILE A 117 0.83 5.23 13.16
CA ILE A 117 1.77 5.79 14.12
C ILE A 117 1.52 5.18 15.49
N THR A 118 2.58 4.88 16.22
CA THR A 118 2.48 4.35 17.58
C THR A 118 3.32 5.13 18.56
N LEU A 119 2.78 5.30 19.77
CA LEU A 119 3.39 6.04 20.86
C LEU A 119 3.45 5.14 22.09
N LYS A 120 4.58 5.11 22.77
CA LYS A 120 4.72 4.45 24.07
C LYS A 120 5.52 5.33 25.00
N HIS A 121 4.94 5.66 26.15
CA HIS A 121 5.67 6.32 27.22
C HIS A 121 6.80 5.40 27.72
N VAL A 122 8.01 5.94 27.84
CA VAL A 122 9.19 5.17 28.27
C VAL A 122 9.53 5.54 29.71
N HIS A 123 9.85 6.81 29.95
CA HIS A 123 10.05 7.42 31.26
C HIS A 123 9.97 8.95 31.12
N ASP A 124 9.70 9.67 32.22
CA ASP A 124 9.62 11.13 32.25
C ASP A 124 8.74 11.71 31.14
N GLU A 125 9.27 12.59 30.30
CA GLU A 125 8.61 13.16 29.12
C GLU A 125 9.04 12.46 27.81
N LEU A 126 9.72 11.32 27.90
CA LEU A 126 10.24 10.59 26.74
C LEU A 126 9.21 9.58 26.19
N TYR A 127 8.91 9.73 24.91
CA TYR A 127 8.03 8.82 24.16
C TYR A 127 8.80 8.10 23.05
N SER A 128 8.58 6.79 22.97
CA SER A 128 8.94 5.99 21.80
C SER A 128 7.88 6.20 20.71
N VAL A 129 8.27 6.89 19.63
CA VAL A 129 7.43 7.10 18.45
C VAL A 129 7.88 6.17 17.33
N ILE A 130 6.97 5.38 16.75
CA ILE A 130 7.30 4.44 15.69
C ILE A 130 6.21 4.44 14.62
N GLY A 131 6.60 4.62 13.36
CA GLY A 131 5.73 4.37 12.21
C GLY A 131 5.64 2.87 11.92
N ILE A 132 4.44 2.34 11.66
CA ILE A 132 4.24 0.91 11.39
C ILE A 132 3.64 0.74 10.00
N GLU A 133 4.35 0.02 9.14
CA GLU A 133 3.85 -0.40 7.84
C GLU A 133 3.49 -1.88 7.86
N VAL A 134 2.27 -2.23 7.45
CA VAL A 134 1.75 -3.59 7.55
C VAL A 134 1.85 -4.29 6.20
N LYS A 135 2.66 -5.35 6.14
CA LYS A 135 2.80 -6.21 4.96
C LYS A 135 2.73 -7.66 5.36
N MET A 136 1.70 -8.38 4.92
CA MET A 136 1.54 -9.81 5.26
C MET A 136 2.78 -10.65 4.93
N ASN A 137 3.48 -10.35 3.83
CA ASN A 137 4.74 -10.99 3.41
C ASN A 137 6.00 -10.23 3.85
N GLY A 138 5.87 -9.07 4.49
CA GLY A 138 6.97 -8.20 4.90
C GLY A 138 7.73 -7.52 3.77
N ILE A 139 7.25 -7.56 2.52
CA ILE A 139 7.92 -6.96 1.37
C ILE A 139 7.27 -5.62 1.05
N LEU A 140 8.11 -4.59 0.92
CA LEU A 140 7.72 -3.26 0.46
C LEU A 140 7.98 -3.12 -1.04
N SER A 141 7.10 -2.41 -1.72
CA SER A 141 7.33 -1.93 -3.09
C SER A 141 8.48 -0.91 -3.13
N LYS A 142 8.97 -0.60 -4.34
CA LYS A 142 10.02 0.42 -4.51
C LYS A 142 9.57 1.76 -3.93
N GLU A 143 8.36 2.21 -4.27
CA GLU A 143 7.81 3.48 -3.80
C GLU A 143 7.69 3.52 -2.27
N GLU A 144 7.14 2.47 -1.64
CA GLU A 144 7.01 2.40 -0.17
C GLU A 144 8.36 2.46 0.54
N LYS A 145 9.40 1.83 -0.01
CA LYS A 145 10.77 1.95 0.53
C LYS A 145 11.25 3.39 0.48
N GLU A 146 11.03 4.08 -0.63
CA GLU A 146 11.43 5.48 -0.76
C GLU A 146 10.66 6.39 0.20
N LYS A 147 9.36 6.13 0.43
CA LYS A 147 8.59 6.86 1.46
C LYS A 147 9.19 6.65 2.85
N CYS A 148 9.52 5.41 3.22
CA CYS A 148 10.20 5.13 4.48
C CYS A 148 11.53 5.88 4.60
N ARG A 149 12.38 5.83 3.56
CA ARG A 149 13.67 6.56 3.55
C ARG A 149 13.45 8.06 3.71
N TRP A 150 12.51 8.63 2.98
CA TRP A 150 12.19 10.05 3.06
C TRP A 150 11.74 10.45 4.47
N TYR A 151 10.84 9.69 5.10
CA TYR A 151 10.39 9.95 6.47
C TYR A 151 11.53 9.92 7.50
N LEU A 152 12.41 8.92 7.38
CA LEU A 152 13.57 8.75 8.28
C LEU A 152 14.60 9.88 8.06
N GLN A 153 14.91 10.22 6.81
CA GLN A 153 15.84 11.31 6.47
C GLN A 153 15.35 12.66 6.94
N LYS A 154 14.03 12.91 6.91
CA LYS A 154 13.42 14.15 7.42
C LYS A 154 13.27 14.17 8.94
N GLY A 155 13.60 13.08 9.65
CA GLY A 155 13.45 12.99 11.10
C GLY A 155 12.00 13.02 11.59
N ILE A 156 11.02 12.77 10.71
CA ILE A 156 9.59 12.75 11.07
C ILE A 156 9.27 11.50 11.91
N PHE A 157 9.86 10.37 11.53
CA PHE A 157 9.86 9.17 12.32
C PHE A 157 11.30 8.82 12.68
N PRO A 158 11.61 8.54 13.97
CA PRO A 158 12.94 8.05 14.34
C PRO A 158 13.14 6.61 13.89
N ASN A 159 12.07 5.80 13.90
CA ASN A 159 12.07 4.41 13.47
C ASN A 159 10.77 4.09 12.72
N ILE A 160 10.89 3.21 11.72
CA ILE A 160 9.74 2.61 11.03
C ILE A 160 9.89 1.09 11.12
N TRP A 161 8.84 0.41 11.59
CA TRP A 161 8.79 -1.04 11.61
C TRP A 161 7.85 -1.57 10.53
N ILE A 162 8.22 -2.73 9.99
CA ILE A 162 7.40 -3.50 9.06
C ILE A 162 6.81 -4.66 9.84
N ALA A 163 5.49 -4.64 10.02
CA ALA A 163 4.76 -5.74 10.62
C ALA A 163 4.43 -6.79 9.56
N LYS A 164 4.82 -8.03 9.79
CA LYS A 164 4.53 -9.18 8.91
C LYS A 164 4.04 -10.38 9.69
N LYS A 165 3.47 -11.36 9.00
CA LYS A 165 3.13 -12.64 9.62
C LYS A 165 4.42 -13.32 10.05
N GLY A 166 4.44 -13.85 11.28
CA GLY A 166 5.48 -14.76 11.72
C GLY A 166 5.27 -16.18 11.20
N ASP A 167 6.23 -17.04 11.49
CA ASP A 167 6.20 -18.45 11.06
C ASP A 167 5.06 -19.23 11.72
N LYS A 168 4.72 -18.90 12.99
CA LYS A 168 3.61 -19.57 13.69
C LYS A 168 2.29 -18.91 13.34
N ARG A 169 1.24 -19.73 13.20
CA ARG A 169 -0.13 -19.23 13.04
C ARG A 169 -0.49 -18.39 14.25
N GLY A 170 -0.70 -17.10 14.02
CA GLY A 170 -1.04 -16.19 15.11
C GLY A 170 0.08 -15.19 15.41
N GLU A 171 1.29 -15.44 14.95
CA GLU A 171 2.43 -14.60 15.28
C GLU A 171 2.53 -13.38 14.36
N ILE A 172 3.02 -12.28 14.95
CA ILE A 172 3.36 -11.05 14.24
C ILE A 172 4.82 -10.76 14.52
N GLU A 173 5.59 -10.58 13.45
CA GLU A 173 6.98 -10.18 13.52
C GLU A 173 7.10 -8.71 13.09
N TYR A 174 7.94 -7.98 13.82
CA TYR A 174 8.27 -6.59 13.54
C TYR A 174 9.73 -6.51 13.13
N THR A 175 9.99 -6.00 11.91
CA THR A 175 11.36 -5.76 11.44
C THR A 175 11.60 -4.27 11.29
N ASP A 176 12.67 -3.77 11.88
CA ASP A 176 13.10 -2.39 11.67
C ASP A 176 13.50 -2.16 10.20
N PHE A 177 12.92 -1.13 9.58
CA PHE A 177 13.15 -0.79 8.18
C PHE A 177 14.64 -0.56 7.88
N SER A 178 15.32 0.21 8.73
CA SER A 178 16.74 0.53 8.57
C SER A 178 17.58 -0.74 8.67
N LYS A 179 17.30 -1.62 9.64
CA LYS A 179 18.03 -2.89 9.75
C LYS A 179 17.82 -3.78 8.52
N LYS A 180 16.63 -3.77 7.92
CA LYS A 180 16.29 -4.61 6.76
C LYS A 180 16.85 -4.10 5.43
N TYR A 181 16.90 -2.78 5.24
CA TYR A 181 17.17 -2.18 3.93
C TYR A 181 18.38 -1.24 3.88
N HIS A 182 19.01 -0.90 5.02
CA HIS A 182 20.18 -0.02 5.03
C HIS A 182 21.52 -0.78 4.93
N ASN A 183 21.55 -2.09 5.19
CA ASN A 183 22.77 -2.93 5.06
C ASN A 183 23.02 -3.46 3.62
N LYS A 184 22.67 -2.68 2.60
CA LYS A 184 23.06 -2.94 1.21
C LYS A 184 23.64 -1.66 0.63
N GLU A 185 24.86 -1.35 1.06
CA GLU A 185 25.82 -0.59 0.26
C GLU A 185 26.37 -1.51 -0.85
#